data_AF-A0A5J4T8S6-F1
#
_entry.id   AF-A0A5J4T8S6-F1
#
_cell.length_a   1.000
_cell.length_b   1.000
_cell.length_c   1.000
_cell.angle_alpha   90.00
_cell.angle_beta   90.00
_cell.angle_gamma   90.00
#
_symmetry.space_group_name_H-M   'P 1'
#
loop_
_entity.id
_entity.type
_entity.pdbx_description
1 polymer ?
#
loop_
_entity_poly.entity_id
_entity_poly.type
_entity_poly.pdbx_seq_one_letter_code
_entity_poly.pdbx_strand_id
1 'polypeptide(L)' 'MSISSQYFEAIADYTGVEGNTNYIAVMKGDVVLLIKKDKEWLTVEKDGRIGKVPKGTLIQKENKISSINLNLSKQTSQ' A
#
# COMPACT_ATOMS: atom_id res chain seq x y z
N MET A 1 9.43 -5.74 17.56
CA MET A 1 8.07 -5.23 17.21
C MET A 1 7.85 -5.51 15.73
N SER A 2 6.85 -6.31 15.39
CA SER A 2 6.52 -6.57 13.98
C SER A 2 5.68 -5.41 13.45
N ILE A 3 6.32 -4.46 12.75
CA ILE A 3 5.59 -3.43 12.00
C ILE A 3 5.07 -4.14 10.75
N SER A 4 3.76 -4.38 10.66
CA SER A 4 3.21 -4.92 9.41
C SER A 4 3.27 -3.82 8.35
N SER A 5 4.21 -3.94 7.42
CA SER A 5 4.30 -3.05 6.26
C SER A 5 3.01 -3.18 5.43
N GLN A 6 2.31 -2.06 5.22
CA GLN A 6 1.12 -2.01 4.36
C GLN A 6 1.51 -1.38 3.02
N TYR A 7 1.36 -2.13 1.93
CA TYR A 7 1.64 -1.64 0.58
C TYR A 7 0.38 -1.20 -0.13
N PHE A 8 0.51 -0.14 -0.92
CA PHE A 8 -0.55 0.41 -1.76
C PHE A 8 -0.07 0.48 -3.21
N GLU A 9 -0.98 0.28 -4.15
CA GLU A 9 -0.73 0.49 -5.58
C GLU A 9 -1.42 1.77 -6.05
N ALA A 10 -0.73 2.58 -6.83
CA ALA A 10 -1.30 3.75 -7.47
C ALA A 10 -2.21 3.33 -8.64
N ILE A 11 -3.46 3.79 -8.62
CA ILE A 11 -4.46 3.46 -9.65
C ILE A 11 -4.63 4.57 -10.70
N ALA A 12 -4.03 5.73 -10.45
CA ALA A 12 -4.00 6.89 -11.33
C ALA A 12 -2.69 7.65 -11.14
N ASP A 13 -2.34 8.45 -12.12
CA ASP A 13 -1.16 9.32 -12.04
C ASP A 13 -1.44 10.51 -11.12
N TYR A 14 -0.44 10.89 -10.34
CA TYR A 14 -0.43 12.08 -9.52
C TYR A 14 0.95 12.73 -9.60
N THR A 15 1.01 13.96 -10.09
CA THR A 15 2.28 14.65 -10.36
C THR A 15 2.88 15.34 -9.13
N GLY A 16 2.25 15.22 -7.97
CA GLY A 16 2.62 16.02 -6.79
C GLY A 16 2.15 17.46 -6.90
N VAL A 17 2.77 18.32 -6.09
CA VAL A 17 2.59 19.78 -6.14
C VAL A 17 3.95 20.41 -6.43
N GLU A 18 4.05 21.15 -7.53
CA GLU A 18 5.30 21.78 -7.95
C GLU A 18 5.87 22.68 -6.85
N GLY A 19 7.18 22.56 -6.60
CA GLY A 19 7.87 23.30 -5.55
C GLY A 19 7.59 22.84 -4.11
N ASN A 20 6.76 21.82 -3.90
CA ASN A 20 6.42 21.34 -2.56
C ASN A 20 6.89 19.89 -2.32
N THR A 21 8.00 19.75 -1.61
CA THR A 21 8.63 18.46 -1.27
C THR A 21 7.81 17.58 -0.33
N ASN A 22 6.72 18.09 0.25
CA ASN A 22 5.82 17.28 1.06
C ASN A 22 4.95 16.33 0.22
N TYR A 23 4.90 16.53 -1.09
CA TYR A 23 4.15 15.69 -2.02
C TYR A 23 5.13 14.98 -2.95
N ILE A 24 4.85 13.72 -3.26
CA ILE A 24 5.64 12.96 -4.22
C ILE A 24 4.77 12.55 -5.39
N ALA A 25 5.37 12.50 -6.58
CA ALA A 25 4.69 12.00 -7.75
C ALA A 25 4.59 10.47 -7.69
N VAL A 26 3.45 9.94 -8.13
CA VAL A 26 3.23 8.51 -8.37
C VAL A 26 2.59 8.34 -9.74
N MET A 27 2.98 7.30 -10.45
CA MET A 27 2.38 6.87 -11.71
C MET A 27 1.52 5.65 -11.44
N LYS A 28 0.47 5.46 -12.25
CA LYS A 28 -0.36 4.27 -12.18
C LYS A 28 0.50 3.00 -12.27
N GLY A 29 0.30 2.08 -11.34
CA GLY A 29 1.06 0.84 -11.18
C GLY A 29 2.23 0.94 -10.19
N ASP A 30 2.59 2.14 -9.74
CA ASP A 30 3.61 2.29 -8.69
C ASP A 30 3.14 1.64 -7.39
N VAL A 31 4.05 0.93 -6.72
CA VAL A 31 3.82 0.37 -5.39
C VAL A 31 4.55 1.22 -4.36
N VAL A 32 3.82 1.65 -3.34
CA VAL A 32 4.33 2.53 -2.28
C VAL A 32 4.09 1.92 -0.91
N LEU A 33 4.98 2.21 0.03
CA LEU A 33 4.86 1.77 1.42
C LEU A 33 4.11 2.83 2.23
N LEU A 34 3.05 2.44 2.93
CA LEU A 34 2.33 3.37 3.81
C LEU A 34 3.14 3.67 5.08
N ILE A 35 3.33 4.96 5.36
CA ILE A 35 3.93 5.47 6.59
C ILE A 35 2.87 6.00 7.56
N LYS A 36 1.89 6.77 7.05
CA LYS A 36 0.84 7.39 7.86
C LYS A 36 -0.46 7.55 7.08
N LYS A 37 -1.61 7.31 7.73
CA LYS A 37 -2.94 7.63 7.20
C LYS A 37 -3.46 8.93 7.81
N ASP A 38 -3.85 9.89 6.97
CA ASP A 38 -4.60 11.08 7.34
C ASP A 38 -5.99 11.04 6.65
N LYS A 39 -6.84 12.05 6.89
CA LYS A 39 -8.24 12.05 6.41
C LYS A 39 -8.34 12.00 4.87
N GLU A 40 -7.61 12.86 4.19
CA GLU A 40 -7.64 13.02 2.72
C GLU A 40 -6.35 12.52 2.05
N TRP A 41 -5.29 12.31 2.84
CA TRP A 41 -3.94 12.05 2.37
C TRP A 41 -3.37 10.77 2.97
N LEU A 42 -2.55 10.08 2.21
CA LEU A 42 -1.68 9.03 2.68
C LEU A 42 -0.24 9.53 2.57
N THR A 43 0.52 9.47 3.67
CA THR A 43 1.97 9.66 3.63
C THR A 43 2.59 8.32 3.34
N VAL A 44 3.33 8.25 2.23
CA VAL A 44 3.91 7.02 1.72
C VAL A 44 5.39 7.21 1.44
N GLU A 45 6.11 6.10 1.39
CA GLU A 45 7.50 6.03 0.96
C GLU A 45 7.57 5.33 -0.41
N LYS A 46 8.37 5.92 -1.31
CA LYS A 46 8.66 5.41 -2.65
C LYS A 46 10.10 5.78 -3.00
N ASP A 47 10.92 4.80 -3.37
CA ASP A 47 12.31 5.00 -3.78
C ASP A 47 13.13 5.83 -2.77
N GLY A 48 12.88 5.62 -1.47
CA GLY A 48 13.53 6.37 -0.38
C GLY A 48 13.03 7.80 -0.18
N ARG A 49 12.01 8.23 -0.92
CA ARG A 49 11.36 9.54 -0.76
C ARG A 49 10.03 9.38 -0.04
N ILE A 50 9.77 10.26 0.92
CA ILE A 50 8.53 10.29 1.69
C ILE A 50 7.71 11.49 1.26
N GLY A 51 6.43 11.27 0.98
CA GLY A 51 5.51 12.37 0.69
C GLY A 51 4.04 11.95 0.72
N LYS A 52 3.18 12.96 0.59
CA LYS A 52 1.73 12.82 0.60
C LYS A 52 1.20 12.53 -0.79
N VAL A 53 0.26 11.61 -0.86
CA VAL A 53 -0.52 11.25 -2.05
C VAL A 53 -2.00 11.24 -1.67
N PRO A 54 -2.93 11.71 -2.52
CA PRO A 54 -4.35 11.67 -2.23
C PRO A 54 -4.82 10.24 -2.01
N LYS A 55 -5.70 10.01 -1.02
CA LYS A 55 -6.20 8.68 -0.69
C LYS A 55 -6.92 8.00 -1.88
N GLY A 56 -7.61 8.79 -2.71
CA GLY A 56 -8.32 8.28 -3.90
C GLY A 56 -7.40 7.80 -5.03
N THR A 57 -6.11 8.12 -4.98
CA THR A 57 -5.11 7.71 -5.98
C THR A 57 -4.51 6.33 -5.67
N LEU A 58 -4.71 5.80 -4.46
CA LEU A 58 -4.06 4.59 -3.97
C LEU A 58 -5.09 3.54 -3.54
N ILE A 59 -4.86 2.28 -3.92
CA ILE A 59 -5.60 1.12 -3.41
C ILE A 59 -4.70 0.25 -2.55
N GLN A 60 -5.22 -0.25 -1.43
CA GLN A 60 -4.45 -1.17 -0.59
C GLN A 60 -4.25 -2.48 -1.36
N LYS A 61 -3.00 -2.94 -1.51
CA LYS A 61 -2.78 -4.31 -1.98
C LYS A 61 -3.14 -5.25 -0.85
N GLU A 62 -4.15 -6.09 -1.07
CA GLU A 62 -4.36 -7.25 -0.23
C GLU A 62 -3.17 -8.19 -0.43
N ASN A 63 -2.39 -8.40 0.63
CA ASN A 63 -1.50 -9.55 0.66
C ASN A 63 -2.39 -10.79 0.56
N LYS A 64 -2.42 -11.46 -0.59
CA LYS A 64 -3.00 -12.80 -0.73
C LYS A 64 -2.18 -13.79 0.11
N ILE A 65 -2.35 -13.78 1.43
CA ILE A 65 -1.95 -14.86 2.34
C ILE A 65 -3.21 -15.35 3.07
N SER A 66 -4.25 -15.68 2.32
CA SER A 66 -5.49 -16.24 2.88
C SER A 66 -6.27 -17.04 1.84
N SER A 67 -5.65 -18.09 1.27
CA SER A 67 -6.39 -19.23 0.69
C SER A 67 -5.62 -20.56 0.60
N ILE A 68 -4.41 -20.67 1.18
CA ILE A 68 -3.69 -21.95 1.26
C ILE A 68 -3.38 -22.26 2.72
N ASN A 69 -4.40 -22.73 3.46
CA ASN A 69 -4.29 -23.59 4.66
C ASN A 69 -5.66 -23.73 5.32
N LEU A 70 -6.60 -24.43 4.68
CA LEU A 70 -7.73 -25.04 5.39
C LEU A 70 -8.28 -26.26 4.62
N ASN A 71 -7.46 -27.29 4.38
CA ASN A 71 -8.01 -28.61 4.08
C ASN A 71 -7.07 -29.80 4.35
N LEU A 72 -6.47 -29.88 5.55
CA LEU A 72 -5.75 -31.10 5.96
C LEU A 72 -6.13 -31.63 7.34
N SER A 73 -7.37 -31.42 7.78
CA SER A 73 -7.88 -32.11 8.98
C SER A 73 -9.31 -32.58 8.75
N LYS A 74 -9.44 -33.75 8.09
CA LYS A 74 -10.40 -34.83 8.40
C LYS A 74 -10.33 -35.93 7.32
N GLN A 75 -9.17 -36.56 7.21
CA GLN A 75 -9.07 -37.89 6.59
C GLN A 75 -8.07 -38.73 7.37
N THR A 76 -8.45 -39.12 8.59
CA THR A 76 -7.94 -40.31 9.28
C THR A 76 -8.81 -40.52 10.51
N SER A 77 -9.81 -41.38 10.37
CA SER A 77 -10.09 -42.43 11.35
C SER A 77 -10.96 -43.46 10.63
N GLN A 78 -10.29 -44.50 10.13
CA GLN A 78 -10.89 -45.83 10.00
C GLN A 78 -10.98 -46.44 11.40
#